data_AF-A0AAW6E964-F1
#
_entry.id   AF-A0AAW6E964-F1
#
_cell.length_a   1.000
_cell.length_b   1.000
_cell.length_c   1.000
_cell.angle_alpha   90.00
_cell.angle_beta   90.00
_cell.angle_gamma   90.00
#
_symmetry.space_group_name_H-M   'P 1'
#
loop_
_entity.id
_entity.type
_entity.pdbx_description
1 polymer ?
#
loop_
_entity_poly.entity_id
_entity_poly.type
_entity_poly.pdbx_seq_one_letter_code
_entity_poly.pdbx_strand_id
1 'polypeptide(L)'
;MIKCELMRIFKSTKGRLIILLMFLLPLIDFIQHIYNDIILFGSFDPENHPAFTSFLSGSTMGHFTQILLSFILPLYFLLLYADSYTTDRNSGYLKCLIMRVGKKEYYKTKFKIAAIVPSVIMFFSLLLNFLLCIIFFIAEVRSEAWRNTIMI
;
A
#
# COMPACT_ATOMS: atom_id res chain seq x y z
N MET A 1 21.44 -3.16 14.49
CA MET A 1 21.03 -1.95 13.75
C MET A 1 19.67 -2.14 13.07
N ILE A 2 19.52 -3.11 12.16
CA ILE A 2 18.27 -3.34 11.39
C ILE A 2 17.01 -3.48 12.27
N LYS A 3 17.03 -4.35 13.30
CA LYS A 3 15.88 -4.55 14.20
C LYS A 3 15.45 -3.27 14.93
N CYS A 4 16.40 -2.49 15.43
CA CYS A 4 16.12 -1.24 16.13
C CYS A 4 15.54 -0.18 15.19
N GLU A 5 16.06 -0.10 13.97
CA GLU A 5 15.56 0.81 12.93
C GLU A 5 14.11 0.48 12.56
N LEU A 6 13.80 -0.81 12.36
CA LEU A 6 12.46 -1.30 12.06
C LEU A 6 11.46 -0.91 13.16
N MET A 7 11.77 -1.24 14.41
CA MET A 7 10.91 -0.89 15.55
C MET A 7 10.67 0.63 15.64
N ARG A 8 11.69 1.43 15.29
CA ARG A 8 11.56 2.89 15.30
C ARG A 8 10.62 3.41 14.21
N ILE A 9 10.69 2.84 13.01
CA ILE A 9 9.82 3.21 11.89
C ILE A 9 8.35 2.93 12.25
N PHE A 10 8.06 1.74 12.79
CA PHE A 10 6.68 1.38 13.18
C PHE A 10 6.15 2.19 14.37
N LYS A 11 7.02 2.59 15.30
CA LYS A 11 6.59 3.35 16.50
C LYS A 11 6.42 4.84 16.23
N SER A 12 7.17 5.42 15.30
CA SER A 12 7.10 6.84 14.92
C SER A 12 5.70 7.23 14.47
N THR A 13 5.18 8.36 14.97
CA THR A 13 3.88 8.91 14.58
C THR A 13 3.83 9.23 13.09
N LYS A 14 4.91 9.79 12.53
CA LYS A 14 5.04 10.09 11.10
C LYS A 14 5.08 8.81 10.25
N GLY A 15 5.87 7.81 10.70
CA GLY A 15 5.96 6.51 10.03
C GLY A 15 4.60 5.80 9.99
N ARG A 16 3.86 5.83 11.11
CA ARG A 16 2.51 5.28 11.20
C ARG A 16 1.51 5.98 10.26
N LEU A 17 1.60 7.31 10.14
CA LEU A 17 0.76 8.08 9.22
C LEU A 17 1.03 7.70 7.75
N ILE A 18 2.31 7.53 7.38
CA ILE A 18 2.69 7.07 6.04
C ILE A 18 2.15 5.67 5.76
N ILE A 19 2.31 4.73 6.70
CA ILE A 19 1.80 3.36 6.57
C ILE A 19 0.27 3.39 6.42
N LEU A 20 -0.43 4.15 7.26
CA LEU A 20 -1.88 4.30 7.17
C LEU A 20 -2.32 4.78 5.78
N LEU A 21 -1.65 5.81 5.23
CA LEU A 21 -1.98 6.38 3.93
C LEU A 21 -1.73 5.39 2.78
N MET A 22 -0.65 4.59 2.88
CA MET A 22 -0.37 3.50 1.93
C MET A 22 -1.44 2.40 1.91
N PHE A 23 -2.13 2.15 3.02
CA PHE A 23 -3.27 1.24 3.08
C PHE A 23 -4.58 1.90 2.66
N LEU A 24 -4.74 3.19 2.97
CA LEU A 24 -5.97 3.93 2.66
C LEU A 24 -6.18 4.07 1.16
N LEU A 25 -5.12 4.33 0.39
CA LEU A 25 -5.23 4.57 -1.06
C LEU A 25 -5.83 3.37 -1.82
N PRO A 26 -5.33 2.13 -1.69
CA PRO A 26 -5.94 0.97 -2.36
C PRO A 26 -7.34 0.64 -1.85
N LEU A 27 -7.69 1.02 -0.61
CA LEU A 27 -9.04 0.82 -0.08
C LEU A 27 -10.03 1.84 -0.67
N ILE A 28 -9.62 3.09 -0.85
CA ILE A 28 -10.44 4.11 -1.51
C ILE A 28 -10.73 3.71 -2.95
N ASP A 29 -9.71 3.22 -3.68
CA ASP A 29 -9.89 2.74 -5.05
C ASP A 29 -10.88 1.57 -5.12
N PHE A 30 -10.80 0.62 -4.19
CA PHE A 30 -11.77 -0.46 -4.07
C PHE A 30 -13.20 0.03 -3.83
N ILE A 31 -13.39 1.01 -2.95
CA ILE A 31 -14.72 1.62 -2.70
C ILE A 31 -15.24 2.33 -3.96
N GLN A 32 -14.37 3.04 -4.67
CA GLN A 32 -14.73 3.70 -5.94
C GLN A 32 -15.13 2.68 -7.00
N HIS A 33 -14.47 1.53 -7.05
CA HIS A 33 -14.80 0.45 -7.97
C HIS A 33 -16.22 -0.09 -7.69
N ILE A 34 -16.52 -0.41 -6.43
CA ILE A 34 -17.87 -0.83 -6.00
C ILE A 34 -18.94 0.21 -6.38
N TYR A 35 -18.66 1.49 -6.13
CA TYR A 35 -19.62 2.57 -6.41
C TYR A 35 -19.89 2.75 -7.91
N ASN A 36 -18.86 2.58 -8.75
CA ASN A 36 -19.03 2.65 -10.20
C ASN A 36 -19.83 1.45 -10.75
N ASP A 37 -19.56 0.23 -10.29
CA ASP A 37 -20.33 -0.96 -10.70
C ASP A 37 -21.83 -0.80 -10.37
N ILE A 38 -22.15 -0.31 -9.17
CA ILE A 38 -23.54 -0.16 -8.71
C ILE A 38 -24.30 0.94 -9.48
N ILE A 39 -23.66 2.08 -9.79
CA ILE A 39 -24.35 3.26 -10.34
C ILE A 39 -24.30 3.33 -11.87
N LEU A 40 -23.19 2.92 -12.48
CA LEU A 40 -22.93 3.19 -13.89
C LEU A 40 -23.39 2.04 -14.79
N PHE A 41 -23.33 0.80 -14.32
CA PHE A 41 -23.68 -0.38 -15.13
C PHE A 41 -24.96 -1.10 -14.68
N GLY A 42 -25.42 -0.95 -13.43
CA GLY A 42 -26.69 -1.54 -12.95
C GLY A 42 -26.79 -3.07 -13.00
N SER A 43 -25.71 -3.72 -13.47
CA SER A 43 -25.51 -5.15 -13.65
C SER A 43 -24.00 -5.38 -13.75
N PHE A 44 -23.51 -6.43 -13.11
CA PHE A 44 -22.11 -6.84 -13.23
C PHE A 44 -21.92 -7.45 -14.62
N ASP A 45 -20.94 -6.98 -15.40
CA ASP A 45 -20.49 -7.73 -16.57
C ASP A 45 -19.79 -9.01 -16.06
N PRO A 46 -20.38 -10.22 -16.25
CA PRO A 46 -19.86 -11.46 -15.67
C PRO A 46 -18.53 -11.89 -16.31
N GLU A 47 -18.09 -11.22 -17.37
CA GLU A 47 -16.82 -11.45 -18.05
C GLU A 47 -15.63 -10.71 -17.41
N ASN A 48 -15.88 -9.78 -16.47
CA ASN A 48 -14.82 -9.03 -15.81
C ASN A 48 -14.15 -9.87 -14.72
N HIS A 49 -13.05 -10.53 -15.09
CA HIS A 49 -12.22 -11.29 -14.14
C HIS A 49 -11.79 -10.40 -12.96
N PRO A 50 -11.73 -10.90 -11.71
CA PRO A 50 -11.30 -10.13 -10.52
C PRO A 50 -9.87 -9.56 -10.62
N ALA A 51 -9.11 -9.99 -11.62
CA ALA A 51 -7.81 -9.41 -11.95
C ALA A 51 -7.98 -8.00 -12.54
N PHE A 52 -9.01 -7.77 -13.35
CA PHE A 52 -9.29 -6.48 -13.97
C PHE A 52 -9.85 -5.46 -12.98
N THR A 53 -10.52 -5.91 -11.93
CA THR A 53 -11.06 -5.04 -10.86
C THR A 53 -10.05 -4.72 -9.76
N SER A 54 -8.85 -5.32 -9.83
CA SER A 54 -7.78 -5.05 -8.87
C SER A 54 -7.14 -3.68 -9.11
N PHE A 55 -6.65 -3.06 -8.03
CA PHE A 55 -5.98 -1.75 -8.06
C PHE A 55 -4.86 -1.66 -9.12
N LEU A 56 -4.19 -2.78 -9.40
CA LEU A 56 -3.07 -2.82 -10.34
C LEU A 56 -3.50 -2.85 -11.80
N SER A 57 -4.71 -3.33 -12.09
CA SER A 57 -5.24 -3.36 -13.45
C SER A 57 -5.67 -1.99 -13.95
N GLY A 58 -5.94 -1.05 -13.04
CA GLY A 58 -6.34 0.30 -13.41
C GLY A 58 -7.63 0.35 -14.21
N SER A 59 -8.56 -0.60 -14.12
CA SER A 59 -9.82 -0.49 -14.89
C SER A 59 -10.75 0.62 -14.37
N THR A 60 -10.42 1.25 -13.24
CA THR A 60 -11.20 2.31 -12.61
C THR A 60 -11.18 3.60 -13.45
N MET A 61 -12.37 4.14 -13.74
CA MET A 61 -12.57 5.40 -14.46
C MET A 61 -11.70 6.53 -13.88
N GLY A 62 -10.70 6.96 -14.66
CA GLY A 62 -9.82 8.09 -14.34
C GLY A 62 -8.45 7.73 -13.73
N HIS A 63 -8.19 6.47 -13.34
CA HIS A 63 -6.90 5.99 -12.78
C HIS A 63 -6.28 6.86 -11.67
N PHE A 64 -7.06 7.74 -11.06
CA PHE A 64 -6.52 8.86 -10.30
C PHE A 64 -5.73 8.36 -9.08
N THR A 65 -6.26 7.35 -8.39
CA THR A 65 -5.65 6.77 -7.20
C THR A 65 -4.35 6.00 -7.53
N GLN A 66 -4.26 5.38 -8.71
CA GLN A 66 -3.06 4.68 -9.18
C GLN A 66 -1.95 5.66 -9.57
N ILE A 67 -2.30 6.75 -10.26
CA ILE A 67 -1.38 7.84 -10.59
C ILE A 67 -0.88 8.51 -9.30
N LEU A 68 -1.80 8.78 -8.37
CA LEU A 68 -1.48 9.37 -7.08
C LEU A 68 -0.54 8.49 -6.26
N LEU A 69 -0.79 7.17 -6.18
CA LEU A 69 0.11 6.24 -5.52
C LEU A 69 1.50 6.25 -6.18
N SER A 70 1.57 6.21 -7.50
CA SER A 70 2.83 6.24 -8.26
C SER A 70 3.62 7.52 -8.02
N PHE A 71 2.94 8.66 -7.84
CA PHE A 71 3.56 9.95 -7.53
C PHE A 71 4.01 10.07 -6.07
N ILE A 72 3.26 9.49 -5.14
CA ILE A 72 3.55 9.59 -3.70
C ILE A 72 4.56 8.52 -3.25
N LEU A 73 4.68 7.38 -3.95
CA LEU A 73 5.62 6.31 -3.60
C LEU A 73 7.09 6.80 -3.45
N PRO A 74 7.66 7.58 -4.41
CA PRO A 74 9.01 8.13 -4.28
C PRO A 74 9.14 9.09 -3.09
N LEU A 75 8.11 9.89 -2.82
CA LEU A 75 8.06 10.80 -1.67
C LEU A 75 8.07 10.03 -0.34
N TYR A 76 7.40 8.88 -0.26
CA TYR A 76 7.45 8.03 0.93
C TYR A 76 8.83 7.45 1.21
N PHE A 77 9.51 6.94 0.17
CA PHE A 77 10.90 6.46 0.32
C PHE A 77 11.81 7.59 0.84
N LEU A 78 11.63 8.81 0.30
CA LEU A 78 12.43 9.96 0.69
C LEU A 78 12.14 10.41 2.13
N LEU A 79 10.88 10.52 2.51
CA LEU A 79 10.46 10.99 3.85
C LEU A 79 10.91 10.04 4.96
N LEU A 80 10.75 8.72 4.78
CA LEU A 80 11.19 7.73 5.76
C LEU A 80 12.71 7.77 5.96
N TYR A 81 13.47 7.96 4.88
CA TYR A 81 14.93 8.04 4.94
C TYR A 81 15.42 9.35 5.55
N ALA A 82 14.86 10.48 5.12
CA ALA A 82 15.25 11.82 5.57
C ALA A 82 14.94 12.05 7.05
N ASP A 83 13.78 11.61 7.53
CA ASP A 83 13.38 11.74 8.94
C ASP A 83 14.25 10.88 9.86
N SER A 84 14.60 9.67 9.40
CA SER A 84 15.48 8.77 10.15
C SER A 84 16.89 9.35 10.29
N TYR A 85 17.47 9.86 9.20
CA TYR A 85 18.78 10.50 9.23
C TYR A 85 18.82 11.78 10.08
N THR A 86 17.81 12.64 9.96
CA THR A 86 17.74 13.91 10.70
C THR A 86 17.64 13.68 12.20
N THR A 87 16.86 12.69 12.62
CA THR A 87 16.73 12.32 14.03
C THR A 87 18.05 11.80 14.62
N ASP A 88 18.81 11.00 13.86
CA ASP A 88 20.13 10.48 14.29
C ASP A 88 21.17 11.59 14.40
N ARG A 89 21.09 12.59 13.52
CA ARG A 89 21.98 13.75 13.55
C ARG A 89 21.68 14.67 14.74
N ASN A 90 20.41 14.96 14.99
CA ASN A 90 19.99 15.87 16.07
C ASN A 90 20.24 15.29 17.46
N SER A 91 20.09 13.97 17.62
CA SER A 91 20.34 13.27 18.90
C SER A 91 21.83 13.01 19.19
N GLY A 92 22.74 13.32 18.26
CA GLY A 92 24.16 12.96 18.36
C GLY A 92 24.46 11.47 18.21
N TYR A 93 23.41 10.63 18.13
CA TYR A 93 23.50 9.17 18.00
C TYR A 93 24.28 8.76 16.75
N LEU A 94 24.20 9.55 15.67
CA LEU A 94 24.93 9.34 14.42
C LEU A 94 26.45 9.16 14.64
N LYS A 95 27.07 10.01 15.48
CA LYS A 95 28.52 9.97 15.71
C LYS A 95 28.93 8.67 16.41
N CYS A 96 28.18 8.29 17.45
CA CYS A 96 28.40 7.02 18.17
C CYS A 96 28.26 5.81 17.24
N LEU A 97 27.25 5.83 16.36
CA LEU A 97 27.00 4.72 15.45
C LEU A 97 28.06 4.59 14.36
N ILE A 98 28.51 5.71 13.80
CA ILE A 98 29.57 5.74 12.79
C ILE A 98 30.89 5.26 13.40
N MET A 99 31.22 5.64 14.65
CA MET A 99 32.43 5.16 15.32
C MET A 99 32.41 3.64 15.55
N ARG A 100 31.24 3.06 15.84
CA ARG A 100 31.10 1.63 16.13
C ARG A 100 31.02 0.73 14.88
N VAL A 101 30.30 1.16 13.85
CA VAL A 101 29.97 0.34 12.67
C VAL A 101 30.77 0.75 11.43
N GLY A 102 31.23 2.00 11.37
CA GLY A 102 31.87 2.59 10.20
C GLY A 102 30.87 3.24 9.24
N LYS A 103 31.34 4.29 8.56
CA LYS A 103 30.51 5.14 7.68
C LYS A 103 29.90 4.36 6.49
N LYS A 104 30.67 3.49 5.83
CA LYS A 104 30.21 2.74 4.64
C LYS A 104 29.07 1.77 4.98
N GLU A 105 29.23 0.99 6.04
CA GLU A 105 28.23 -0.03 6.44
C GLU A 105 26.95 0.60 7.00
N TYR A 106 27.05 1.77 7.65
CA TYR A 106 25.89 2.56 8.06
C TYR A 106 24.97 2.92 6.88
N TYR A 107 25.53 3.53 5.82
CA TYR A 107 24.73 3.93 4.66
C TYR A 107 24.16 2.73 3.89
N LYS A 108 24.93 1.65 3.71
CA LYS A 108 24.42 0.41 3.10
C LYS A 108 23.23 -0.15 3.88
N THR A 109 23.33 -0.17 5.21
CA THR A 109 22.27 -0.71 6.07
C THR A 109 21.01 0.15 5.99
N LYS A 110 21.14 1.48 6.07
CA LYS A 110 19.98 2.36 5.92
C LYS A 110 19.33 2.27 4.54
N PHE A 111 20.12 2.17 3.47
CA PHE A 111 19.59 2.02 2.12
C PHE A 111 18.79 0.71 1.97
N LYS A 112 19.32 -0.41 2.49
CA LYS A 112 18.60 -1.69 2.50
C LYS A 112 17.26 -1.59 3.22
N ILE A 113 17.22 -0.95 4.39
CA ILE A 113 15.99 -0.80 5.18
C ILE A 113 15.00 0.12 4.46
N ALA A 114 15.48 1.22 3.88
CA ALA A 114 14.66 2.17 3.13
C ALA A 114 14.03 1.55 1.87
N ALA A 115 14.65 0.54 1.27
CA ALA A 115 14.05 -0.23 0.18
C ALA A 115 13.09 -1.31 0.70
N ILE A 116 13.55 -2.18 1.61
CA ILE A 116 12.81 -3.38 2.03
C ILE A 116 11.51 -3.01 2.74
N VAL A 117 11.53 -2.05 3.67
CA VAL A 117 10.37 -1.73 4.52
C VAL A 117 9.15 -1.30 3.70
N PRO A 118 9.23 -0.23 2.90
CA PRO A 118 8.12 0.20 2.05
C PRO A 118 7.75 -0.81 0.96
N SER A 119 8.70 -1.59 0.40
CA SER A 119 8.34 -2.69 -0.52
C SER A 119 7.45 -3.74 0.15
N VAL A 120 7.78 -4.16 1.38
CA VAL A 120 6.98 -5.13 2.13
C VAL A 120 5.60 -4.55 2.47
N ILE A 121 5.54 -3.29 2.91
CA ILE A 121 4.27 -2.62 3.24
C ILE A 121 3.37 -2.52 2.01
N MET A 122 3.94 -2.12 0.86
CA MET A 122 3.20 -2.02 -0.40
C MET A 122 2.70 -3.38 -0.87
N PHE A 123 3.52 -4.42 -0.76
CA PHE A 123 3.13 -5.79 -1.09
C PHE A 123 1.91 -6.24 -0.28
N PHE A 124 1.92 -6.04 1.04
CA PHE A 124 0.78 -6.39 1.89
C PHE A 124 -0.46 -5.53 1.61
N SER A 125 -0.29 -4.23 1.32
CA SER A 125 -1.40 -3.34 0.98
C SER A 125 -2.10 -3.78 -0.31
N LEU A 126 -1.34 -4.08 -1.36
CA LEU A 126 -1.87 -4.58 -2.63
C LEU A 126 -2.45 -5.99 -2.51
N LEU A 127 -1.83 -6.87 -1.73
CA LEU A 127 -2.36 -8.21 -1.47
C LEU A 127 -3.71 -8.14 -0.76
N LEU A 128 -3.87 -7.24 0.21
CA LEU A 128 -5.15 -7.00 0.88
C LEU A 128 -6.20 -6.50 -0.12
N ASN A 129 -5.86 -5.52 -0.97
CA ASN A 129 -6.77 -5.04 -2.02
C ASN A 129 -7.22 -6.18 -2.96
N PHE A 130 -6.29 -7.01 -3.41
CA PHE A 130 -6.59 -8.13 -4.30
C PHE A 130 -7.52 -9.18 -3.65
N LEU A 131 -7.28 -9.51 -2.38
CA LEU A 131 -8.15 -10.43 -1.64
C LEU A 131 -9.57 -9.87 -1.46
N LEU A 132 -9.71 -8.57 -1.22
CA LEU A 132 -11.01 -7.91 -1.13
C LEU A 132 -11.77 -7.96 -2.47
N CYS A 133 -11.09 -7.71 -3.59
CA CYS A 133 -11.69 -7.84 -4.93
C CYS A 133 -12.19 -9.27 -5.18
N ILE A 134 -11.42 -10.31 -4.82
CA ILE A 134 -11.85 -11.71 -4.97
C ILE A 134 -13.09 -12.01 -4.13
N ILE A 135 -13.09 -11.63 -2.86
CA ILE A 135 -14.23 -11.89 -1.95
C ILE A 135 -15.49 -11.20 -2.47
N PHE A 136 -15.36 -9.95 -2.94
CA PHE A 136 -16.47 -9.19 -3.50
C PHE A 136 -17.05 -9.87 -4.75
N PHE A 137 -16.19 -10.28 -5.70
CA PHE A 137 -16.62 -10.95 -6.92
C PHE A 137 -17.31 -12.29 -6.63
N ILE A 138 -16.77 -13.11 -5.72
CA ILE A 138 -17.40 -14.38 -5.31
C ILE A 138 -18.77 -14.14 -4.66
N ALA A 139 -18.88 -13.09 -3.83
CA ALA A 139 -20.14 -12.76 -3.16
C ALA A 139 -21.23 -12.36 -4.17
N GLU A 140 -20.88 -11.58 -5.19
CA GLU A 140 -21.83 -11.12 -6.20
C GLU A 140 -22.26 -12.22 -7.18
N VAL A 141 -21.32 -13.02 -7.69
CA VAL A 141 -21.64 -14.20 -8.54
C VAL A 141 -22.60 -15.15 -7.82
N ARG A 142 -22.43 -15.34 -6.50
CA ARG A 142 -23.36 -16.13 -5.70
C ARG A 142 -24.74 -15.48 -5.64
N SER A 143 -24.82 -14.15 -5.47
CA SER A 143 -26.08 -13.40 -5.42
C SER A 143 -26.91 -13.51 -6.71
N GLU A 144 -26.26 -13.42 -7.87
CA GLU A 144 -26.91 -13.59 -9.18
C GLU A 144 -27.47 -15.00 -9.39
N ALA A 145 -26.73 -16.04 -8.97
CA ALA A 145 -27.20 -17.42 -9.04
C ALA A 145 -28.50 -17.63 -8.23
N TRP A 146 -28.62 -17.01 -7.05
CA TRP A 146 -29.86 -17.04 -6.27
C TRP A 146 -31.00 -16.25 -6.94
N ARG A 147 -30.72 -15.07 -7.51
CA ARG A 147 -31.74 -14.28 -8.24
C ARG A 147 -32.32 -15.05 -9.43
N ASN A 148 -31.49 -15.76 -10.19
CA ASN A 148 -31.94 -16.54 -11.35
C ASN A 148 -32.70 -17.81 -10.95
N THR A 149 -32.45 -18.38 -9.77
CA THR A 149 -33.15 -19.58 -9.28
C THR A 149 -34.55 -19.25 -8.73
N ILE A 150 -34.76 -18.02 -8.23
CA ILE A 150 -36.04 -17.57 -7.65
C ILE A 150 -37.00 -17.02 -8.72
N MET A 151 -36.49 -16.67 -9.92
CA MET A 151 -37.30 -16.20 -11.06
C MET A 151 -37.80 -17.31 -12.01
N ILE A 152 -37.64 -18.59 -11.65
CA ILE A 152 -38.21 -19.75 -12.36
C ILE A 152 -39.25 -20.41 -11.46
#